data_AF-A0AA45L8X7-F1
#
_entry.id   AF-A0AA45L8X7-F1
#
_cell.length_a   1.000
_cell.length_b   1.000
_cell.length_c   1.000
_cell.angle_alpha   90.00
_cell.angle_beta   90.00
_cell.angle_gamma   90.00
#
_symmetry.space_group_name_H-M   'P 1'
#
loop_
_entity.id
_entity.type
_entity.pdbx_description
1 polymer ?
#
loop_
_entity_poly.entity_id
_entity_poly.type
_entity_poly.pdbx_seq_one_letter_code
_entity_poly.pdbx_strand_id
1 'polypeptide(L)'
;MTAEQQEQAFEKLRKCQDRREQWRLMEKLRGSDKERLKRELSTLRDSQETPEELAFTSALFLCEKFGETPITLIALAHDRPLPLGDALKAVEKNRKHELVPEVCAEQVLRHEPGTSTAVLDTIEAIGRARKGEGVTGYHVGLLDRPAWSYPIRKLAFEKVSKTLSDGLRRHYYRVLFHDRHAPAGDRSAYAENLQKISESAGRGLFYKLAADAGVDARTKFDSAKAAHDKQVRLELCRRAAEETSDKSLRVKALRSAWDADEDGGAWFAARLLAGLSEKERRSLLSELGSRHRERVSTLLAAFAEKVR
;
A
#
# COMPACT_ATOMS: atom_id res chain seq x y z
N MET A 1 21.15 41.34 31.68
CA MET A 1 20.88 42.10 30.44
C MET A 1 20.34 43.46 30.85
N THR A 2 20.71 44.53 30.15
CA THR A 2 20.04 45.83 30.35
C THR A 2 18.62 45.78 29.79
N ALA A 3 17.75 46.72 30.19
CA ALA A 3 16.37 46.79 29.71
C ALA A 3 16.30 46.93 28.17
N GLU A 4 17.18 47.74 27.59
CA GLU A 4 17.29 47.93 26.13
C GLU A 4 17.70 46.63 25.40
N GLN A 5 18.67 45.89 25.98
CA GLN A 5 19.07 44.58 25.45
C GLN A 5 17.94 43.55 25.54
N GLN A 6 17.12 43.62 26.59
CA GLN A 6 15.95 42.74 26.74
C GLN A 6 14.91 43.04 25.67
N GLU A 7 14.61 44.32 25.41
CA GLU A 7 13.64 44.71 24.39
C GLU A 7 14.09 44.25 23.00
N GLN A 8 15.35 44.51 22.64
CA GLN A 8 15.93 44.03 21.38
C GLN A 8 15.87 42.50 21.26
N ALA A 9 16.06 41.76 22.35
CA ALA A 9 15.98 40.31 22.35
C ALA A 9 14.53 39.80 22.17
N PHE A 10 13.53 40.47 22.76
CA PHE A 10 12.12 40.16 22.52
C PHE A 10 11.69 40.48 21.08
N GLU A 11 12.07 41.63 20.55
CA GLU A 11 11.82 41.96 19.15
C GLU A 11 12.46 40.95 18.19
N LYS A 12 13.71 40.57 18.47
CA LYS A 12 14.40 39.54 17.69
C LYS A 12 13.68 38.21 17.79
N LEU A 13 13.21 37.81 18.97
CA LEU A 13 12.46 36.56 19.16
C LEU A 13 11.19 36.52 18.30
N ARG A 14 10.43 37.61 18.25
CA ARG A 14 9.18 37.72 17.45
C ARG A 14 9.42 37.61 15.95
N LYS A 15 10.59 38.05 15.46
CA LYS A 15 10.94 38.07 14.03
C LYS A 15 11.80 36.89 13.58
N CYS A 16 12.40 36.17 14.54
CA CYS A 16 13.34 35.09 14.25
C CYS A 16 12.60 33.84 13.74
N GLN A 17 13.06 33.28 12.64
CA GLN A 17 12.54 32.01 12.09
C GLN A 17 13.39 30.80 12.48
N ASP A 18 14.67 31.00 12.82
CA ASP A 18 15.55 29.89 13.23
C ASP A 18 15.23 29.43 14.65
N ARG A 19 14.80 28.16 14.78
CA ARG A 19 14.37 27.59 16.06
C ARG A 19 15.47 27.49 17.10
N ARG A 20 16.72 27.24 16.69
CA ARG A 20 17.84 27.15 17.62
C ARG A 20 18.13 28.51 18.23
N GLU A 21 18.05 29.56 17.41
CA GLU A 21 18.20 30.94 17.85
C GLU A 21 17.01 31.41 18.70
N GLN A 22 15.76 31.07 18.31
CA GLN A 22 14.59 31.31 19.16
C GLN A 22 14.80 30.72 20.56
N TRP A 23 15.19 29.44 20.65
CA TRP A 23 15.42 28.77 21.93
C TRP A 23 16.56 29.41 22.74
N ARG A 24 17.66 29.80 22.07
CA ARG A 24 18.77 30.52 22.73
C ARG A 24 18.33 31.87 23.27
N LEU A 25 17.51 32.62 22.53
CA LEU A 25 16.97 33.90 22.97
C LEU A 25 16.04 33.71 24.17
N MET A 26 15.14 32.72 24.13
CA MET A 26 14.27 32.37 25.27
C MET A 26 15.10 31.99 26.51
N GLU A 27 16.16 31.18 26.37
CA GLU A 27 17.05 30.85 27.49
C GLU A 27 17.77 32.08 28.07
N LYS A 28 18.28 32.97 27.22
CA LYS A 28 18.91 34.23 27.65
C LYS A 28 17.93 35.11 28.40
N LEU A 29 16.73 35.29 27.85
CA LEU A 29 15.66 36.09 28.45
C LEU A 29 15.21 35.50 29.78
N ARG A 30 15.12 34.17 29.89
CA ARG A 30 14.74 33.45 31.11
C ARG A 30 15.68 33.73 32.28
N GLY A 31 16.99 33.81 32.01
CA GLY A 31 17.99 34.16 33.02
C GLY A 31 17.96 35.63 33.45
N SER A 32 17.27 36.49 32.70
CA SER A 32 17.27 37.95 32.94
C SER A 32 15.94 38.47 33.51
N ASP A 33 14.80 38.04 32.99
CA ASP A 33 13.47 38.45 33.43
C ASP A 33 12.48 37.31 33.15
N LYS A 34 12.43 36.38 34.10
CA LYS A 34 11.67 35.13 34.01
C LYS A 34 10.15 35.37 33.88
N GLU A 35 9.60 36.30 34.67
CA GLU A 35 8.16 36.54 34.73
C GLU A 35 7.65 37.32 33.52
N ARG A 36 8.43 38.28 33.01
CA ARG A 36 8.11 38.93 31.74
C ARG A 36 8.17 37.95 30.59
N LEU A 37 9.22 37.13 30.50
CA LEU A 37 9.33 36.12 29.44
C LEU A 37 8.12 35.17 29.45
N LYS A 38 7.71 34.68 30.62
CA LYS A 38 6.55 33.78 30.73
C LYS A 38 5.27 34.41 30.15
N ARG A 39 5.00 35.68 30.49
CA ARG A 39 3.84 36.41 29.97
C ARG A 39 3.91 36.59 28.45
N GLU A 40 5.06 37.02 27.93
CA GLU A 40 5.27 37.21 26.49
C GLU A 40 5.12 35.91 25.70
N LEU A 41 5.69 34.81 26.18
CA LEU A 41 5.54 33.51 25.53
C LEU A 41 4.09 33.02 25.55
N SER A 42 3.33 33.33 26.60
CA SER A 42 1.90 33.00 26.67
C SER A 42 1.11 33.79 25.62
N THR A 43 1.41 35.09 25.47
CA THR A 43 0.81 35.93 24.42
C THR A 43 1.13 35.42 23.01
N LEU A 44 2.39 35.05 22.76
CA LEU A 44 2.81 34.49 21.46
C LEU A 44 2.15 33.14 21.16
N ARG A 45 1.98 32.29 22.18
CA ARG A 45 1.26 31.02 22.05
C ARG A 45 -0.20 31.23 21.65
N ASP A 46 -0.89 32.12 22.36
CA ASP A 46 -2.35 32.27 22.27
C ASP A 46 -2.79 33.17 21.10
N SER A 47 -1.88 34.01 20.59
CA SER A 47 -2.16 34.89 19.45
C SER A 47 -2.29 34.11 18.14
N GLN A 48 -3.35 34.43 17.39
CA GLN A 48 -3.60 33.87 16.04
C GLN A 48 -2.71 34.52 14.97
N GLU A 49 -2.16 35.71 15.24
CA GLU A 49 -1.24 36.40 14.32
C GLU A 49 0.18 35.83 14.40
N THR A 50 0.47 35.04 15.44
CA THR A 50 1.78 34.43 15.61
C THR A 50 1.93 33.21 14.71
N PRO A 51 3.01 33.12 13.91
CA PRO A 51 3.31 31.94 13.09
C PRO A 51 3.28 30.66 13.92
N GLU A 52 2.73 29.59 13.34
CA GLU A 52 2.43 28.35 14.03
C GLU A 52 3.68 27.74 14.70
N GLU A 53 4.82 27.81 14.02
CA GLU A 53 6.11 27.33 14.53
C GLU A 53 6.58 28.10 15.77
N LEU A 54 6.39 29.42 15.80
CA LEU A 54 6.77 30.26 16.94
C LEU A 54 5.78 30.07 18.09
N ALA A 55 4.48 29.97 17.82
CA ALA A 55 3.46 29.65 18.80
C ALA A 55 3.75 28.30 19.47
N PHE A 56 4.07 27.27 18.67
CA PHE A 56 4.43 25.96 19.17
C PHE A 56 5.74 25.96 19.95
N THR A 57 6.79 26.62 19.44
CA THR A 57 8.09 26.70 20.14
C THR A 57 7.95 27.42 21.49
N SER A 58 7.13 28.48 21.54
CA SER A 58 6.81 29.21 22.78
C SER A 58 6.08 28.32 23.78
N ALA A 59 5.06 27.58 23.33
CA ALA A 59 4.33 26.62 24.16
C ALA A 59 5.25 25.50 24.69
N LEU A 60 6.14 24.97 23.84
CA LEU A 60 7.08 23.92 24.21
C LEU A 60 8.07 24.43 25.27
N PHE A 61 8.56 25.66 25.11
CA PHE A 61 9.45 26.27 26.09
C PHE A 61 8.75 26.48 27.44
N LEU A 62 7.50 26.96 27.44
CA LEU A 62 6.68 27.09 28.64
C LEU A 62 6.48 25.74 29.34
N CYS A 63 6.19 24.69 28.59
CA CYS A 63 6.06 23.34 29.12
C CYS A 63 7.38 22.85 29.76
N GLU A 64 8.50 22.95 29.04
CA GLU A 64 9.77 22.34 29.47
C GLU A 64 10.52 23.16 30.53
N LYS A 65 10.36 24.48 30.55
CA LYS A 65 11.16 25.38 31.40
C LYS A 65 10.36 26.04 32.51
N PHE A 66 9.04 26.13 32.34
CA PHE A 66 8.14 26.75 33.32
C PHE A 66 7.13 25.76 33.92
N GLY A 67 7.14 24.49 33.49
CA GLY A 67 6.31 23.42 34.06
C GLY A 67 4.85 23.52 33.68
N GLU A 68 4.51 24.22 32.59
CA GLU A 68 3.13 24.27 32.10
C GLU A 68 2.66 22.91 31.57
N THR A 69 1.35 22.70 31.64
CA THR A 69 0.75 21.44 31.19
C THR A 69 1.00 21.21 29.69
N PRO A 70 1.43 20.00 29.29
CA PRO A 70 1.64 19.69 27.88
C PRO A 70 0.36 19.73 27.03
N ILE A 71 -0.83 19.77 27.65
CA ILE A 71 -2.14 19.78 26.94
C ILE A 71 -2.21 20.92 25.91
N THR A 72 -1.60 22.07 26.20
CA THR A 72 -1.55 23.20 25.26
C THR A 72 -0.83 22.85 23.95
N LEU A 73 0.15 21.95 23.97
CA LEU A 73 0.85 21.50 22.77
C LEU A 73 -0.06 20.71 21.84
N ILE A 74 -0.88 19.81 22.39
CA ILE A 74 -1.76 18.98 21.57
C ILE A 74 -2.98 19.77 21.08
N ALA A 75 -3.49 20.72 21.87
CA ALA A 75 -4.52 21.66 21.43
C ALA A 75 -4.02 22.51 20.24
N LEU A 76 -2.81 23.08 20.33
CA LEU A 76 -2.21 23.82 19.20
C LEU A 76 -2.01 22.95 17.96
N ALA A 77 -1.58 21.70 18.14
CA ALA A 77 -1.38 20.77 17.03
C ALA A 77 -2.69 20.33 16.35
N HIS A 78 -3.80 20.39 17.08
CA HIS A 78 -5.14 20.13 16.57
C HIS A 78 -5.70 21.37 15.86
N ASP A 79 -5.59 22.54 16.48
CA ASP A 79 -6.22 23.78 16.00
C ASP A 79 -5.45 24.42 14.83
N ARG A 80 -4.16 24.10 14.67
CA ARG A 80 -3.29 24.73 13.67
C ARG A 80 -2.54 23.70 12.84
N PRO A 81 -2.26 24.02 11.56
CA PRO A 81 -1.58 23.09 10.68
C PRO A 81 -0.07 23.03 10.96
N LEU A 82 0.34 22.32 12.02
CA LEU A 82 1.76 22.22 12.39
C LEU A 82 2.57 21.34 11.42
N PRO A 83 3.87 21.63 11.21
CA PRO A 83 4.79 20.71 10.56
C PRO A 83 4.87 19.36 11.31
N LEU A 84 5.19 18.29 10.59
CA LEU A 84 5.18 16.92 11.13
C LEU A 84 5.99 16.79 12.43
N GLY A 85 7.20 17.38 12.48
CA GLY A 85 8.06 17.31 13.66
C GLY A 85 7.40 17.86 14.93
N ASP A 86 6.64 18.97 14.81
CA ASP A 86 5.96 19.61 15.93
C ASP A 86 4.71 18.87 16.34
N ALA A 87 3.89 18.48 15.36
CA ALA A 87 2.72 17.65 15.61
C ALA A 87 3.11 16.37 16.36
N LEU A 88 4.18 15.69 15.93
CA LEU A 88 4.67 14.49 16.61
C LEU A 88 5.26 14.79 17.99
N LYS A 89 5.91 15.94 18.18
CA LYS A 89 6.39 16.36 19.51
C LYS A 89 5.22 16.60 20.48
N ALA A 90 4.12 17.19 20.00
CA ALA A 90 2.90 17.36 20.76
C ALA A 90 2.30 16.01 21.18
N VAL A 91 2.23 15.06 20.23
CA VAL A 91 1.75 13.69 20.45
C VAL A 91 2.63 12.95 21.47
N GLU A 92 3.96 13.05 21.38
CA GLU A 92 4.88 12.39 22.32
C GLU A 92 4.67 12.83 23.77
N LYS A 93 4.38 14.12 23.97
CA LYS A 93 4.13 14.71 25.28
C LYS A 93 2.71 14.44 25.79
N ASN A 94 1.77 14.09 24.91
CA ASN A 94 0.34 13.92 25.22
C ASN A 94 -0.26 12.60 24.73
N ARG A 95 0.50 11.50 24.70
CA ARG A 95 0.14 10.24 24.00
C ARG A 95 -1.27 9.69 24.27
N LYS A 96 -1.78 9.89 25.49
CA LYS A 96 -3.09 9.38 25.95
C LYS A 96 -4.24 10.38 25.77
N HIS A 97 -3.95 11.56 25.23
CA HIS A 97 -4.95 12.61 25.04
C HIS A 97 -5.91 12.24 23.90
N GLU A 98 -7.18 12.60 24.05
CA GLU A 98 -8.24 12.25 23.11
C GLU A 98 -8.05 12.82 21.70
N LEU A 99 -7.37 13.98 21.58
CA LEU A 99 -7.05 14.63 20.30
C LEU A 99 -5.89 13.99 19.52
N VAL A 100 -5.11 13.07 20.12
CA VAL A 100 -3.96 12.45 19.43
C VAL A 100 -4.34 11.75 18.12
N PRO A 101 -5.42 10.94 18.04
CA PRO A 101 -5.83 10.32 16.80
C PRO A 101 -6.13 11.34 15.69
N GLU A 102 -6.75 12.46 16.02
CA GLU A 102 -7.12 13.51 15.05
C GLU A 102 -5.88 14.24 14.52
N VAL A 103 -4.98 14.65 15.41
CA VAL A 103 -3.70 15.28 15.02
C VAL A 103 -2.89 14.34 14.12
N CYS A 104 -2.80 13.06 14.47
CA CYS A 104 -2.09 12.09 13.64
C CYS A 104 -2.80 11.80 12.31
N ALA A 105 -4.13 11.70 12.30
CA ALA A 105 -4.90 11.48 11.09
C ALA A 105 -4.69 12.64 10.11
N GLU A 106 -4.76 13.88 10.58
CA GLU A 106 -4.52 15.07 9.76
C GLU A 106 -3.15 15.04 9.08
N GLN A 107 -2.09 14.62 9.78
CA GLN A 107 -0.76 14.47 9.18
C GLN A 107 -0.73 13.43 8.05
N VAL A 108 -1.52 12.36 8.14
CA VAL A 108 -1.67 11.37 7.06
C VAL A 108 -2.47 11.95 5.90
N LEU A 109 -3.57 12.66 6.19
CA LEU A 109 -4.49 13.23 5.19
C LEU A 109 -3.85 14.31 4.32
N ARG A 110 -2.86 15.04 4.81
CA ARG A 110 -2.10 16.02 4.02
C ARG A 110 -1.39 15.44 2.80
N HIS A 111 -1.23 14.11 2.75
CA HIS A 111 -0.69 13.44 1.58
C HIS A 111 -1.76 13.06 0.54
N GLU A 112 -3.05 13.34 0.77
CA GLU A 112 -4.13 13.08 -0.20
C GLU A 112 -4.23 14.18 -1.30
N PRO A 113 -4.61 13.82 -2.54
CA PRO A 113 -4.67 12.46 -3.08
C PRO A 113 -3.24 11.93 -3.32
N GLY A 114 -2.93 10.77 -2.76
CA GLY A 114 -1.54 10.33 -2.66
C GLY A 114 -1.06 9.49 -3.83
N THR A 115 -0.06 10.03 -4.53
CA THR A 115 0.86 9.28 -5.41
C THR A 115 2.22 9.04 -4.76
N SER A 116 2.58 9.85 -3.75
CA SER A 116 3.85 9.73 -3.04
C SER A 116 3.79 8.73 -1.89
N THR A 117 4.79 7.86 -1.80
CA THR A 117 4.94 6.91 -0.69
C THR A 117 5.37 7.57 0.63
N ALA A 118 5.63 8.89 0.64
CA ALA A 118 6.01 9.63 1.85
C ALA A 118 4.97 9.52 2.98
N VAL A 119 3.70 9.25 2.66
CA VAL A 119 2.66 8.97 3.67
C VAL A 119 3.03 7.79 4.57
N LEU A 120 3.76 6.79 4.05
CA LEU A 120 4.21 5.63 4.83
C LEU A 120 5.28 6.04 5.84
N ASP A 121 6.20 6.93 5.47
CA ASP A 121 7.21 7.48 6.39
C ASP A 121 6.56 8.30 7.50
N THR A 122 5.51 9.07 7.16
CA THR A 122 4.66 9.79 8.13
C THR A 122 4.00 8.83 9.11
N ILE A 123 3.41 7.73 8.63
CA ILE A 123 2.79 6.70 9.49
C ILE A 123 3.84 6.04 10.40
N GLU A 124 5.04 5.74 9.88
CA GLU A 124 6.13 5.20 10.70
C GLU A 124 6.59 6.21 11.77
N ALA A 125 6.66 7.50 11.45
CA ALA A 125 6.98 8.55 12.40
C ALA A 125 5.90 8.70 13.49
N ILE A 126 4.62 8.64 13.11
CA ILE A 126 3.48 8.55 14.06
C ILE A 126 3.66 7.33 14.97
N GLY A 127 4.02 6.17 14.41
CA GLY A 127 4.25 4.96 15.18
C GLY A 127 5.36 5.10 16.21
N ARG A 128 6.46 5.79 15.88
CA ARG A 128 7.51 6.12 16.86
C ARG A 128 6.99 7.03 17.97
N ALA A 129 6.27 8.10 17.61
CA ALA A 129 5.72 9.05 18.58
C ALA A 129 4.71 8.40 19.54
N ARG A 130 3.87 7.49 19.02
CA ARG A 130 2.82 6.76 19.75
C ARG A 130 3.26 5.40 20.32
N LYS A 131 4.54 5.04 20.23
CA LYS A 131 5.06 3.72 20.65
C LYS A 131 4.28 2.53 20.05
N GLY A 132 3.87 2.66 18.79
CA GLY A 132 3.15 1.63 18.04
C GLY A 132 1.64 1.62 18.21
N GLU A 133 1.08 2.38 19.16
CA GLU A 133 -0.36 2.40 19.41
C GLU A 133 -1.16 2.98 18.23
N GLY A 134 -2.18 2.25 17.77
CA GLY A 134 -3.10 2.68 16.72
C GLY A 134 -2.53 2.75 15.29
N VAL A 135 -1.26 2.34 15.07
CA VAL A 135 -0.58 2.45 13.77
C VAL A 135 -1.22 1.59 12.68
N THR A 136 -1.76 0.42 13.06
CA THR A 136 -2.48 -0.47 12.13
C THR A 136 -3.67 0.24 11.51
N GLY A 137 -4.37 1.09 12.26
CA GLY A 137 -5.55 1.82 11.78
C GLY A 137 -5.23 2.75 10.61
N TYR A 138 -4.06 3.41 10.63
CA TYR A 138 -3.66 4.30 9.52
C TYR A 138 -3.37 3.54 8.23
N HIS A 139 -2.65 2.42 8.31
CA HIS A 139 -2.40 1.58 7.13
C HIS A 139 -3.69 0.99 6.57
N VAL A 140 -4.61 0.55 7.43
CA VAL A 140 -5.94 0.10 7.03
C VAL A 140 -6.72 1.22 6.33
N GLY A 141 -6.69 2.45 6.87
CA GLY A 141 -7.30 3.61 6.25
C GLY A 141 -6.77 3.92 4.85
N LEU A 142 -5.50 3.62 4.56
CA LEU A 142 -4.96 3.73 3.19
C LEU A 142 -5.58 2.71 2.23
N LEU A 143 -5.90 1.50 2.71
CA LEU A 143 -6.50 0.44 1.89
C LEU A 143 -7.95 0.74 1.52
N ASP A 144 -8.71 1.30 2.45
CA ASP A 144 -10.14 1.58 2.28
C ASP A 144 -10.43 2.77 1.37
N ARG A 145 -9.42 3.62 1.11
CA ARG A 145 -9.60 4.87 0.38
C ARG A 145 -9.12 4.74 -1.08
N PRO A 146 -10.03 4.87 -2.07
CA PRO A 146 -9.68 4.81 -3.49
C PRO A 146 -8.68 5.87 -3.93
N ALA A 147 -8.63 7.02 -3.24
CA ALA A 147 -7.77 8.15 -3.53
C ALA A 147 -6.26 7.83 -3.45
N TRP A 148 -5.86 6.80 -2.71
CA TRP A 148 -4.47 6.37 -2.67
C TRP A 148 -4.11 5.52 -3.88
N SER A 149 -2.92 5.74 -4.42
CA SER A 149 -2.41 4.92 -5.51
C SER A 149 -2.20 3.44 -5.10
N TYR A 150 -2.26 2.54 -6.08
CA TYR A 150 -2.04 1.12 -5.87
C TYR A 150 -0.71 0.80 -5.15
N PRO A 151 0.45 1.37 -5.52
CA PRO A 151 1.70 1.09 -4.82
C PRO A 151 1.65 1.40 -3.32
N ILE A 152 0.98 2.49 -2.92
CA ILE A 152 0.79 2.85 -1.52
C ILE A 152 -0.09 1.81 -0.82
N ARG A 153 -1.22 1.45 -1.41
CA ARG A 153 -2.12 0.43 -0.85
C ARG A 153 -1.43 -0.93 -0.71
N LYS A 154 -0.68 -1.35 -1.72
CA LYS A 154 0.11 -2.59 -1.68
C LYS A 154 1.06 -2.60 -0.48
N LEU A 155 1.91 -1.58 -0.36
CA LEU A 155 2.87 -1.46 0.74
C LEU A 155 2.17 -1.36 2.10
N ALA A 156 1.06 -0.63 2.19
CA ALA A 156 0.27 -0.54 3.40
C ALA A 156 -0.26 -1.90 3.83
N PHE A 157 -0.80 -2.69 2.89
CA PHE A 157 -1.28 -4.03 3.16
C PHE A 157 -0.14 -4.96 3.58
N GLU A 158 1.03 -4.90 2.93
CA GLU A 158 2.19 -5.70 3.32
C GLU A 158 2.59 -5.46 4.78
N LYS A 159 2.56 -4.19 5.24
CA LYS A 159 2.88 -3.81 6.62
C LYS A 159 1.91 -4.37 7.66
N VAL A 160 0.61 -4.49 7.35
CA VAL A 160 -0.41 -4.94 8.32
C VAL A 160 -0.95 -6.34 8.07
N SER A 161 -0.66 -6.97 6.94
CA SER A 161 -1.29 -8.23 6.52
C SER A 161 -1.25 -9.31 7.61
N LYS A 162 -0.14 -9.45 8.34
CA LYS A 162 0.04 -10.46 9.39
C LYS A 162 -0.75 -10.17 10.68
N THR A 163 -1.15 -8.93 10.92
CA THR A 163 -1.92 -8.54 12.10
C THR A 163 -3.43 -8.51 11.85
N LEU A 164 -3.84 -8.58 10.58
CA LEU A 164 -5.25 -8.62 10.19
C LEU A 164 -5.85 -10.01 10.38
N SER A 165 -7.15 -10.03 10.73
CA SER A 165 -7.94 -11.27 10.74
C SER A 165 -8.09 -11.84 9.31
N ASP A 166 -8.40 -13.13 9.21
CA ASP A 166 -8.67 -13.79 7.92
C ASP A 166 -9.81 -13.13 7.15
N GLY A 167 -10.82 -12.60 7.85
CA GLY A 167 -11.90 -11.83 7.23
C GLY A 167 -11.38 -10.60 6.50
N LEU A 168 -10.56 -9.79 7.18
CA LEU A 168 -9.98 -8.58 6.61
C LEU A 168 -8.94 -8.88 5.53
N ARG A 169 -8.09 -9.89 5.72
CA ARG A 169 -7.16 -10.35 4.67
C ARG A 169 -7.89 -10.75 3.40
N ARG A 170 -8.96 -11.56 3.52
CA ARG A 170 -9.78 -11.95 2.37
C ARG A 170 -10.40 -10.74 1.67
N HIS A 171 -10.86 -9.76 2.43
CA HIS A 171 -11.40 -8.51 1.88
C HIS A 171 -10.33 -7.75 1.09
N TYR A 172 -9.17 -7.45 1.69
CA TYR A 172 -8.14 -6.65 1.02
C TYR A 172 -7.44 -7.35 -0.13
N TYR A 173 -7.29 -8.68 -0.11
CA TYR A 173 -6.85 -9.41 -1.30
C TYR A 173 -7.77 -9.17 -2.50
N ARG A 174 -9.09 -9.11 -2.28
CA ARG A 174 -10.07 -8.80 -3.34
C ARG A 174 -9.98 -7.35 -3.78
N VAL A 175 -9.86 -6.41 -2.84
CA VAL A 175 -9.72 -4.98 -3.14
C VAL A 175 -8.50 -4.73 -4.02
N LEU A 176 -7.33 -5.24 -3.59
CA LEU A 176 -6.07 -5.07 -4.34
C LEU A 176 -6.08 -5.82 -5.67
N PHE A 177 -6.72 -6.99 -5.73
CA PHE A 177 -6.90 -7.71 -7.00
C PHE A 177 -7.72 -6.92 -8.02
N HIS A 178 -8.76 -6.22 -7.55
CA HIS A 178 -9.68 -5.46 -8.40
C HIS A 178 -9.23 -4.02 -8.67
N ASP A 179 -8.07 -3.62 -8.16
CA ASP A 179 -7.48 -2.33 -8.46
C ASP A 179 -7.10 -2.27 -9.93
N ARG A 180 -7.61 -1.24 -10.63
CA ARG A 180 -7.38 -1.03 -12.07
C ARG A 180 -5.90 -0.85 -12.43
N HIS A 181 -5.08 -0.42 -11.46
CA HIS A 181 -3.66 -0.15 -11.65
C HIS A 181 -2.78 -1.28 -11.11
N ALA A 182 -3.36 -2.36 -10.59
CA ALA A 182 -2.59 -3.51 -10.11
C ALA A 182 -1.94 -4.25 -11.29
N PRO A 183 -0.61 -4.48 -11.24
CA PRO A 183 0.05 -5.36 -12.19
C PRO A 183 -0.54 -6.77 -12.14
N ALA A 184 -0.63 -7.42 -13.31
CA ALA A 184 -1.23 -8.75 -13.40
C ALA A 184 -0.48 -9.80 -12.55
N GLY A 185 0.84 -9.68 -12.40
CA GLY A 185 1.63 -10.53 -11.50
C GLY A 185 1.22 -10.41 -10.03
N ASP A 186 0.94 -9.18 -9.57
CA ASP A 186 0.45 -8.97 -8.21
C ASP A 186 -0.97 -9.53 -8.02
N ARG A 187 -1.84 -9.35 -9.02
CA ARG A 187 -3.18 -9.97 -9.02
C ARG A 187 -3.11 -11.48 -8.91
N SER A 188 -2.17 -12.12 -9.61
CA SER A 188 -1.90 -13.55 -9.45
C SER A 188 -1.52 -13.91 -8.02
N ALA A 189 -0.62 -13.16 -7.40
CA ALA A 189 -0.19 -13.40 -6.02
C ALA A 189 -1.36 -13.20 -5.02
N TYR A 190 -2.25 -12.23 -5.25
CA TYR A 190 -3.43 -12.05 -4.42
C TYR A 190 -4.44 -13.19 -4.57
N ALA A 191 -4.63 -13.72 -5.79
CA ALA A 191 -5.46 -14.90 -6.01
C ALA A 191 -4.89 -16.14 -5.29
N GLU A 192 -3.58 -16.37 -5.41
CA GLU A 192 -2.88 -17.46 -4.72
C GLU A 192 -3.02 -17.35 -3.19
N ASN A 193 -2.70 -16.18 -2.63
CA ASN A 193 -2.77 -15.99 -1.18
C ASN A 193 -4.22 -16.05 -0.66
N LEU A 194 -5.20 -15.58 -1.45
CA LEU A 194 -6.60 -15.76 -1.11
C LEU A 194 -7.00 -17.24 -1.14
N GLN A 195 -6.48 -18.03 -2.09
CA GLN A 195 -6.77 -19.46 -2.18
C GLN A 195 -6.32 -20.23 -0.93
N LYS A 196 -5.18 -19.84 -0.35
CA LYS A 196 -4.65 -20.41 0.90
C LYS A 196 -5.57 -20.18 2.12
N ILE A 197 -6.35 -19.09 2.11
CA ILE A 197 -7.29 -18.74 3.19
C ILE A 197 -8.71 -19.25 2.88
N SER A 198 -9.11 -19.18 1.62
CA SER A 198 -10.43 -19.59 1.15
C SER A 198 -10.32 -20.10 -0.29
N GLU A 199 -10.31 -21.42 -0.42
CA GLU A 199 -10.09 -22.09 -1.71
C GLU A 199 -11.07 -21.61 -2.79
N SER A 200 -12.37 -21.58 -2.48
CA SER A 200 -13.41 -21.13 -3.41
C SER A 200 -13.22 -19.68 -3.85
N ALA A 201 -12.85 -18.78 -2.93
CA ALA A 201 -12.65 -17.37 -3.24
C ALA A 201 -11.39 -17.15 -4.09
N GLY A 202 -10.28 -17.82 -3.78
CA GLY A 202 -9.06 -17.76 -4.58
C GLY A 202 -9.25 -18.31 -5.99
N ARG A 203 -9.93 -19.47 -6.12
CA ARG A 203 -10.33 -20.01 -7.43
C ARG A 203 -11.13 -19.01 -8.26
N GLY A 204 -12.10 -18.33 -7.62
CA GLY A 204 -12.87 -17.28 -8.28
C GLY A 204 -12.00 -16.16 -8.83
N LEU A 205 -10.96 -15.72 -8.11
CA LEU A 205 -10.04 -14.69 -8.60
C LEU A 205 -9.16 -15.18 -9.76
N PHE A 206 -8.68 -16.42 -9.71
CA PHE A 206 -7.93 -16.98 -10.83
C PHE A 206 -8.78 -17.10 -12.11
N TYR A 207 -10.05 -17.51 -12.02
CA TYR A 207 -10.95 -17.49 -13.18
C TYR A 207 -11.14 -16.09 -13.75
N LYS A 208 -11.26 -15.07 -12.88
CA LYS A 208 -11.31 -13.68 -13.34
C LYS A 208 -10.01 -13.26 -14.03
N LEU A 209 -8.86 -13.69 -13.51
CA LEU A 209 -7.55 -13.41 -14.14
C LEU A 209 -7.45 -14.08 -15.52
N ALA A 210 -7.90 -15.33 -15.65
CA ALA A 210 -7.90 -16.07 -16.91
C ALA A 210 -8.77 -15.39 -17.98
N ALA A 211 -9.94 -14.90 -17.58
CA ALA A 211 -10.89 -14.22 -18.46
C ALA A 211 -10.51 -12.77 -18.80
N ASP A 212 -9.51 -12.20 -18.13
CA ASP A 212 -9.12 -10.81 -18.31
C ASP A 212 -8.31 -10.62 -19.61
N ALA A 213 -8.86 -9.88 -20.56
CA ALA A 213 -8.21 -9.60 -21.84
C ALA A 213 -7.02 -8.62 -21.70
N GLY A 214 -6.94 -7.87 -20.60
CA GLY A 214 -5.81 -6.97 -20.31
C GLY A 214 -4.61 -7.69 -19.70
N VAL A 215 -4.74 -8.97 -19.34
CA VAL A 215 -3.65 -9.79 -18.82
C VAL A 215 -3.01 -10.57 -19.97
N ASP A 216 -1.70 -10.44 -20.12
CA ASP A 216 -0.97 -11.13 -21.16
C ASP A 216 -0.89 -12.64 -20.94
N ALA A 217 -0.71 -13.38 -22.04
CA ALA A 217 -0.67 -14.83 -22.03
C ALA A 217 0.46 -15.41 -21.15
N ARG A 218 1.60 -14.71 -21.03
CA ARG A 218 2.72 -15.19 -20.21
C ARG A 218 2.35 -15.14 -18.74
N THR A 219 1.74 -14.05 -18.29
CA THR A 219 1.23 -13.94 -16.91
C THR A 219 0.17 -15.00 -16.64
N LYS A 220 -0.80 -15.23 -17.54
CA LYS A 220 -1.80 -16.30 -17.37
C LYS A 220 -1.13 -17.67 -17.18
N PHE A 221 -0.14 -17.99 -18.00
CA PHE A 221 0.61 -19.25 -17.87
C PHE A 221 1.37 -19.36 -16.54
N ASP A 222 2.08 -18.30 -16.13
CA ASP A 222 2.82 -18.31 -14.87
C ASP A 222 1.86 -18.43 -13.67
N SER A 223 0.67 -17.80 -13.74
CA SER A 223 -0.41 -17.95 -12.76
C SER A 223 -0.99 -19.36 -12.69
N ALA A 224 -0.99 -20.13 -13.78
CA ALA A 224 -1.46 -21.50 -13.79
C ALA A 224 -0.66 -22.39 -12.82
N LYS A 225 0.63 -22.10 -12.62
CA LYS A 225 1.48 -22.84 -11.67
C LYS A 225 1.17 -22.51 -10.21
N ALA A 226 0.72 -21.28 -9.95
CA ALA A 226 0.37 -20.79 -8.62
C ALA A 226 -1.01 -21.31 -8.17
N ALA A 227 -1.92 -21.56 -9.10
CA ALA A 227 -3.24 -22.08 -8.78
C ALA A 227 -3.16 -23.52 -8.26
N HIS A 228 -3.70 -23.81 -7.08
CA HIS A 228 -3.69 -25.18 -6.54
C HIS A 228 -4.77 -26.09 -7.15
N ASP A 229 -5.80 -25.51 -7.76
CA ASP A 229 -6.95 -26.24 -8.30
C ASP A 229 -6.73 -26.63 -9.77
N LYS A 230 -6.88 -27.93 -10.09
CA LYS A 230 -6.60 -28.47 -11.43
C LYS A 230 -7.41 -27.80 -12.55
N GLN A 231 -8.69 -27.50 -12.32
CA GLN A 231 -9.56 -26.90 -13.34
C GLN A 231 -9.15 -25.46 -13.63
N VAL A 232 -8.73 -24.74 -12.59
CA VAL A 232 -8.16 -23.40 -12.73
C VAL A 232 -6.85 -23.43 -13.51
N ARG A 233 -5.94 -24.39 -13.22
CA ARG A 233 -4.68 -24.53 -13.98
C ARG A 233 -4.95 -24.76 -15.46
N LEU A 234 -5.87 -25.69 -15.77
CA LEU A 234 -6.27 -25.99 -17.14
C LEU A 234 -6.81 -24.76 -17.84
N GLU A 235 -7.70 -23.99 -17.19
CA GLU A 235 -8.28 -22.79 -17.80
C GLU A 235 -7.21 -21.72 -18.07
N LEU A 236 -6.30 -21.47 -17.13
CA LEU A 236 -5.21 -20.50 -17.31
C LEU A 236 -4.24 -20.92 -18.42
N CYS A 237 -3.82 -22.19 -18.46
CA CYS A 237 -3.01 -22.73 -19.55
C CYS A 237 -3.73 -22.64 -20.90
N ARG A 238 -5.04 -22.88 -20.92
CA ARG A 238 -5.86 -22.77 -22.12
C ARG A 238 -5.85 -21.35 -22.68
N ARG A 239 -6.20 -20.37 -21.85
CA ARG A 239 -6.20 -18.95 -22.24
C ARG A 239 -4.82 -18.49 -22.69
N ALA A 240 -3.76 -18.86 -21.97
CA ALA A 240 -2.40 -18.55 -22.35
C ALA A 240 -2.01 -19.08 -23.75
N ALA A 241 -2.40 -20.31 -24.09
CA ALA A 241 -2.07 -20.89 -25.39
C ALA A 241 -2.94 -20.33 -26.54
N GLU A 242 -4.22 -20.07 -26.28
CA GLU A 242 -5.17 -19.50 -27.25
C GLU A 242 -4.80 -18.07 -27.64
N GLU A 243 -4.29 -17.27 -26.68
CA GLU A 243 -4.08 -15.82 -26.85
C GLU A 243 -2.66 -15.43 -27.26
N THR A 244 -1.70 -16.35 -27.26
CA THR A 244 -0.32 -16.07 -27.68
C THR A 244 -0.04 -16.59 -29.09
N SER A 245 0.85 -15.93 -29.83
CA SER A 245 1.48 -16.47 -31.05
C SER A 245 2.85 -17.11 -30.79
N ASP A 246 3.39 -16.99 -29.57
CA ASP A 246 4.67 -17.59 -29.19
C ASP A 246 4.54 -19.12 -29.10
N LYS A 247 5.16 -19.82 -30.07
CA LYS A 247 5.21 -21.28 -30.12
C LYS A 247 5.77 -21.89 -28.83
N SER A 248 6.81 -21.29 -28.24
CA SER A 248 7.44 -21.79 -27.01
C SER A 248 6.47 -21.74 -25.84
N LEU A 249 5.75 -20.62 -25.69
CA LEU A 249 4.74 -20.47 -24.65
C LEU A 249 3.55 -21.42 -24.85
N ARG A 250 3.06 -21.58 -26.09
CA ARG A 250 2.00 -22.57 -26.40
C ARG A 250 2.40 -23.99 -25.99
N VAL A 251 3.62 -24.43 -26.36
CA VAL A 251 4.11 -25.77 -26.00
C VAL A 251 4.21 -25.93 -24.48
N LYS A 252 4.71 -24.92 -23.76
CA LYS A 252 4.78 -24.93 -22.29
C LYS A 252 3.40 -25.03 -21.64
N ALA A 253 2.43 -24.26 -22.13
CA ALA A 253 1.05 -24.29 -21.65
C ALA A 253 0.38 -25.65 -21.89
N LEU A 254 0.55 -26.23 -23.08
CA LEU A 254 0.02 -27.55 -23.42
C LEU A 254 0.59 -28.66 -22.52
N ARG A 255 1.91 -28.67 -22.30
CA ARG A 255 2.57 -29.62 -21.40
C ARG A 255 2.09 -29.45 -19.96
N SER A 256 2.02 -28.21 -19.48
CA SER A 256 1.56 -27.93 -18.11
C SER A 256 0.08 -28.28 -17.89
N ALA A 257 -0.77 -28.15 -18.91
CA ALA A 257 -2.16 -28.59 -18.83
C ALA A 257 -2.24 -30.12 -18.72
N TRP A 258 -1.43 -30.84 -19.49
CA TRP A 258 -1.31 -32.29 -19.43
C TRP A 258 -0.84 -32.77 -18.05
N ASP A 259 0.20 -32.15 -17.49
CA ASP A 259 0.73 -32.51 -16.17
C ASP A 259 -0.29 -32.28 -15.05
N ALA A 260 -1.26 -31.37 -15.25
CA ALA A 260 -2.32 -31.09 -14.29
C ALA A 260 -3.49 -32.09 -14.38
N ASP A 261 -3.85 -32.53 -15.59
CA ASP A 261 -4.93 -33.47 -15.88
C ASP A 261 -4.66 -34.07 -17.27
N GLU A 262 -4.25 -35.35 -17.36
CA GLU A 262 -3.85 -35.95 -18.64
C GLU A 262 -5.00 -35.91 -19.67
N ASP A 263 -6.22 -36.28 -19.27
CA ASP A 263 -7.38 -36.31 -20.16
C ASP A 263 -7.87 -34.90 -20.51
N GLY A 264 -7.94 -34.01 -19.50
CA GLY A 264 -8.31 -32.61 -19.71
C GLY A 264 -7.32 -31.87 -20.61
N GLY A 265 -6.02 -32.08 -20.38
CA GLY A 265 -4.93 -31.52 -21.18
C GLY A 265 -4.91 -32.06 -22.61
N ALA A 266 -5.16 -33.36 -22.80
CA ALA A 266 -5.26 -33.96 -24.14
C ALA A 266 -6.42 -33.37 -24.96
N TRP A 267 -7.59 -33.24 -24.34
CA TRP A 267 -8.76 -32.66 -24.98
C TRP A 267 -8.56 -31.19 -25.34
N PHE A 268 -8.00 -30.41 -24.41
CA PHE A 268 -7.63 -29.02 -24.65
C PHE A 268 -6.63 -28.88 -25.80
N ALA A 269 -5.57 -29.69 -25.81
CA ALA A 269 -4.57 -29.67 -26.87
C ALA A 269 -5.19 -29.98 -28.25
N ALA A 270 -6.03 -31.01 -28.33
CA ALA A 270 -6.72 -31.37 -29.56
C ALA A 270 -7.65 -30.25 -30.04
N ARG A 271 -8.42 -29.63 -29.13
CA ARG A 271 -9.30 -28.51 -29.46
C ARG A 271 -8.53 -27.28 -29.99
N LEU A 272 -7.42 -26.92 -29.34
CA LEU A 272 -6.58 -25.81 -29.79
C LEU A 272 -6.03 -26.07 -31.20
N LEU A 273 -5.47 -27.27 -31.43
CA LEU A 273 -4.87 -27.65 -32.71
C LEU A 273 -5.88 -27.78 -33.85
N ALA A 274 -7.15 -28.06 -33.55
CA ALA A 274 -8.23 -28.12 -34.54
C ALA A 274 -8.46 -26.77 -35.23
N GLY A 275 -8.32 -25.66 -34.50
CA GLY A 275 -8.49 -24.30 -35.04
C GLY A 275 -7.27 -23.71 -35.75
N LEU A 276 -6.13 -24.41 -35.76
CA LEU A 276 -4.89 -23.94 -36.38
C LEU A 276 -4.71 -24.46 -37.81
N SER A 277 -3.88 -23.75 -38.58
CA SER A 277 -3.48 -24.21 -39.92
C SER A 277 -2.75 -25.55 -39.84
N GLU A 278 -2.79 -26.34 -40.92
CA GLU A 278 -2.16 -27.65 -40.96
C GLU A 278 -0.65 -27.59 -40.67
N LYS A 279 0.02 -26.53 -41.16
CA LYS A 279 1.45 -26.28 -40.93
C LYS A 279 1.74 -26.05 -39.45
N GLU A 280 0.99 -25.17 -38.79
CA GLU A 280 1.16 -24.88 -37.36
C GLU A 280 0.84 -26.10 -36.51
N ARG A 281 -0.24 -26.81 -36.84
CA ARG A 281 -0.65 -28.04 -36.19
C ARG A 281 0.46 -29.09 -36.21
N ARG A 282 1.01 -29.39 -37.40
CA ARG A 282 2.12 -30.34 -37.55
C ARG A 282 3.34 -29.90 -36.73
N SER A 283 3.65 -28.60 -36.75
CA SER A 283 4.79 -28.04 -36.00
C SER A 283 4.62 -28.11 -34.48
N LEU A 284 3.41 -27.95 -33.94
CA LEU A 284 3.16 -28.06 -32.49
C LEU A 284 3.09 -29.51 -32.04
N LEU A 285 2.48 -30.40 -32.82
CA LEU A 285 2.44 -31.84 -32.53
C LEU A 285 3.84 -32.46 -32.43
N SER A 286 4.78 -32.04 -33.26
CA SER A 286 6.17 -32.54 -33.22
C SER A 286 6.91 -32.16 -31.94
N GLU A 287 6.51 -31.08 -31.26
CA GLU A 287 7.10 -30.65 -29.99
C GLU A 287 6.54 -31.41 -28.78
N LEU A 288 5.41 -32.09 -28.94
CA LEU A 288 4.85 -32.93 -27.88
C LEU A 288 5.61 -34.26 -27.79
N GLY A 289 5.75 -34.78 -26.57
CA GLY A 289 6.28 -36.11 -26.32
C GLY A 289 5.44 -37.19 -27.02
N SER A 290 6.04 -38.35 -27.32
CA SER A 290 5.43 -39.42 -28.11
C SER A 290 4.03 -39.82 -27.61
N ARG A 291 3.91 -40.08 -26.30
CA ARG A 291 2.64 -40.45 -25.63
C ARG A 291 1.57 -39.36 -25.78
N HIS A 292 1.95 -38.09 -25.64
CA HIS A 292 1.01 -36.96 -25.76
C HIS A 292 0.55 -36.80 -27.21
N ARG A 293 1.48 -36.90 -28.16
CA ARG A 293 1.22 -36.74 -29.59
C ARG A 293 0.19 -37.75 -30.10
N GLU A 294 0.32 -39.02 -29.72
CA GLU A 294 -0.59 -40.09 -30.16
C GLU A 294 -2.03 -39.84 -29.68
N ARG A 295 -2.19 -39.55 -28.39
CA ARG A 295 -3.49 -39.28 -27.77
C ARG A 295 -4.16 -38.03 -28.35
N VAL A 296 -3.40 -36.94 -28.49
CA VAL A 296 -3.90 -35.69 -29.09
C VAL A 296 -4.30 -35.90 -30.54
N SER A 297 -3.51 -36.66 -31.31
CA SER A 297 -3.83 -36.96 -32.72
C SER A 297 -5.12 -37.77 -32.86
N THR A 298 -5.35 -38.72 -31.97
CA THR A 298 -6.58 -39.53 -31.92
C THR A 298 -7.81 -38.64 -31.67
N LEU A 299 -7.74 -37.76 -30.67
CA LEU A 299 -8.83 -36.82 -30.36
C LEU A 299 -9.06 -35.80 -31.49
N LEU A 300 -7.98 -35.35 -32.13
CA LEU A 300 -8.05 -34.41 -33.25
C LEU A 300 -8.77 -35.01 -34.47
N ALA A 301 -8.55 -36.29 -34.76
CA ALA A 301 -9.27 -37.01 -35.80
C ALA A 301 -10.78 -37.07 -35.50
N ALA A 302 -11.16 -37.38 -34.25
CA ALA A 302 -12.55 -37.41 -33.82
C ALA A 302 -13.23 -36.02 -33.89
N PHE A 303 -12.49 -34.93 -33.69
CA PHE A 303 -13.02 -33.58 -33.90
C PHE A 303 -13.27 -33.28 -35.38
N ALA A 304 -12.40 -33.74 -36.27
CA ALA A 304 -12.57 -33.53 -37.71
C ALA A 304 -13.76 -34.29 -38.29
N GLU A 305 -14.10 -35.46 -37.74
CA GLU A 305 -15.27 -36.26 -38.14
C GLU A 305 -16.61 -35.63 -37.71
N LYS A 306 -16.64 -34.87 -36.61
CA LYS A 306 -17.86 -34.18 -36.11
C LYS A 306 -18.19 -32.87 -36.82
N VAL A 307 -17.27 -32.34 -37.64
CA VAL A 307 -17.42 -31.08 -38.39
C VAL A 307 -17.74 -31.34 -39.87
N ARG A 308 -17.79 -32.61 -40.30
CA ARG A 308 -18.32 -33.04 -41.59
C ARG A 308 -19.80 -33.41 -41.46
#